data_AF-A0AAD8PK15-F1
#
_entry.id   AF-A0AAD8PK15-F1
#
_cell.length_a   1.000
_cell.length_b   1.000
_cell.length_c   1.000
_cell.angle_alpha   90.00
_cell.angle_beta   90.00
_cell.angle_gamma   90.00
#
_symmetry.space_group_name_H-M   'P 1'
#
loop_
_entity.id
_entity.type
_entity.pdbx_description
1 polymer ?
#
loop_
_entity_poly.entity_id
_entity_poly.type
_entity_poly.pdbx_seq_one_letter_code
_entity_poly.pdbx_strand_id
1 'polypeptide(L)'
;MLKNWKWGTYIFFAVFLAASVVWVWFCLPETKGVTLEEMDRVFGSNTAAEDTILLEQARRDVGLTEDLEDNAIRSEKKSLGETQLESV
;
A
#
# COMPACT_ATOMS: atom_id res chain seq x y z
N MET A 1 -3.98 48.12 -1.35
CA MET A 1 -4.05 47.37 -2.62
C MET A 1 -5.23 46.38 -2.68
N LEU A 2 -5.71 45.80 -1.58
CA LEU A 2 -6.93 44.95 -1.56
C LEU A 2 -8.28 45.70 -1.46
N LYS A 3 -8.28 47.04 -1.30
CA LYS A 3 -9.48 47.84 -1.03
C LYS A 3 -10.49 47.87 -2.19
N ASN A 4 -10.06 47.49 -3.40
CA ASN A 4 -10.87 47.53 -4.61
C ASN A 4 -11.55 46.19 -4.93
N TRP A 5 -11.17 45.09 -4.27
CA TRP A 5 -11.68 43.75 -4.56
C TRP A 5 -12.81 43.35 -3.60
N LYS A 6 -13.83 44.21 -3.47
CA LYS A 6 -14.93 44.05 -2.51
C LYS A 6 -15.59 42.67 -2.59
N TRP A 7 -16.37 42.44 -3.65
CA TRP A 7 -17.18 41.23 -3.79
C TRP A 7 -16.58 40.20 -4.75
N GLY A 8 -15.61 40.62 -5.57
CA GLY A 8 -14.97 39.77 -6.57
C GLY A 8 -14.18 38.59 -5.98
N THR A 9 -13.64 38.72 -4.76
CA THR A 9 -12.96 37.62 -4.06
C THR A 9 -13.91 36.49 -3.69
N TYR A 10 -15.13 36.80 -3.27
CA TYR A 10 -16.14 35.79 -2.93
C TYR A 10 -16.54 34.99 -4.17
N ILE A 11 -16.69 35.65 -5.32
CA ILE A 11 -16.99 34.96 -6.59
C ILE A 11 -15.80 34.09 -7.03
N PHE A 12 -14.57 34.59 -6.91
CA PHE A 12 -13.37 33.83 -7.19
C PHE A 12 -13.32 32.54 -6.35
N PHE A 13 -13.47 32.66 -5.03
CA PHE A 13 -13.48 31.49 -4.15
C PHE A 13 -14.66 30.56 -4.42
N ALA A 14 -15.85 31.09 -4.74
CA ALA A 14 -17.00 30.28 -5.08
C ALA A 14 -16.77 29.41 -6.33
N VAL A 15 -16.11 29.96 -7.36
CA VAL A 15 -15.75 29.19 -8.57
C VAL A 15 -14.72 28.12 -8.25
N PHE A 16 -13.67 28.44 -7.47
CA PHE A 16 -12.66 27.46 -7.07
C PHE A 16 -13.25 26.35 -6.18
N LEU A 17 -14.20 26.69 -5.31
CA LEU A 17 -14.88 25.73 -4.44
C LEU A 17 -15.84 24.84 -5.25
N ALA A 18 -16.58 25.41 -6.20
CA ALA A 18 -17.38 24.61 -7.13
C ALA A 18 -16.51 23.66 -7.97
N ALA A 19 -15.39 24.15 -8.50
CA ALA A 19 -14.42 23.32 -9.23
C ALA A 19 -13.82 22.22 -8.34
N SER A 20 -13.52 22.51 -7.08
CA SER A 20 -12.99 21.51 -6.15
C SER A 20 -14.03 20.44 -5.80
N VAL A 21 -15.31 20.81 -5.65
CA VAL A 21 -16.39 19.83 -5.43
C VAL A 21 -16.52 18.89 -6.62
N VAL A 22 -16.49 19.42 -7.84
CA VAL A 22 -16.50 18.61 -9.07
C VAL A 22 -15.28 17.68 -9.10
N TRP A 23 -14.08 18.21 -8.83
CA TRP A 23 -12.86 17.40 -8.77
C TRP A 23 -12.95 16.28 -7.73
N VAL A 24 -13.37 16.58 -6.51
CA VAL A 24 -13.53 15.58 -5.45
C VAL A 24 -14.54 14.51 -5.85
N TRP A 25 -15.65 14.88 -6.50
CA TRP A 25 -16.67 13.92 -6.91
C TRP A 25 -16.19 12.93 -7.98
N PHE A 26 -15.33 13.36 -8.90
CA PHE A 26 -14.80 12.50 -9.97
C PHE A 26 -13.49 11.82 -9.63
N CYS A 27 -12.59 12.48 -8.90
CA CYS A 27 -11.21 12.04 -8.71
C CYS A 27 -10.94 11.46 -7.31
N LEU A 28 -11.81 11.67 -6.32
CA LEU A 28 -11.60 11.15 -4.98
C LEU A 28 -12.45 9.88 -4.76
N PRO A 29 -11.83 8.68 -4.74
CA PRO A 29 -12.54 7.46 -4.38
C PRO A 29 -12.93 7.47 -2.89
N GLU A 30 -13.94 6.69 -2.52
CA GLU A 30 -14.44 6.64 -1.14
C GLU A 30 -13.40 5.98 -0.21
N THR A 31 -12.82 6.76 0.69
CA THR A 31 -11.76 6.32 1.62
C THR A 31 -12.28 5.82 2.96
N LYS A 32 -13.60 5.79 3.18
CA LYS A 32 -14.21 5.49 4.48
C LYS A 32 -14.29 3.98 4.70
N GLY A 33 -13.72 3.51 5.83
CA GLY A 33 -13.80 2.11 6.25
C GLY A 33 -12.77 1.19 5.61
N VAL A 34 -11.82 1.76 4.88
CA VAL A 34 -10.70 1.06 4.25
C VAL A 34 -9.50 1.14 5.20
N THR A 35 -8.83 0.01 5.44
CA THR A 35 -7.60 0.00 6.23
C THR A 35 -6.48 0.72 5.48
N LEU A 36 -5.48 1.27 6.18
CA LEU A 36 -4.34 1.94 5.52
C LEU A 36 -3.60 1.01 4.53
N GLU A 37 -3.62 -0.31 4.80
CA GLU A 37 -3.02 -1.33 3.92
C GLU A 37 -3.80 -1.52 2.60
N GLU A 38 -5.12 -1.29 2.62
CA GLU A 38 -5.99 -1.46 1.45
C GLU A 38 -6.22 -0.15 0.67
N MET A 39 -5.68 0.99 1.16
CA MET A 39 -5.82 2.28 0.50
C MET A 39 -5.24 2.30 -0.92
N ASP A 40 -4.11 1.62 -1.15
CA ASP A 40 -3.51 1.52 -2.48
C ASP A 40 -4.47 0.89 -3.50
N ARG A 41 -5.22 -0.13 -3.08
CA ARG A 41 -6.24 -0.78 -3.92
C ARG A 41 -7.40 0.16 -4.26
N VAL A 42 -7.78 1.05 -3.35
CA VAL A 42 -8.89 2.01 -3.54
C VAL A 42 -8.50 3.18 -4.44
N PHE A 43 -7.24 3.61 -4.39
CA PHE A 43 -6.70 4.61 -5.30
C PHE A 43 -6.33 4.05 -6.68
N GLY A 44 -6.43 2.73 -6.88
CA GLY A 44 -6.13 2.09 -8.16
C GLY A 44 -4.64 2.16 -8.52
N SER A 45 -3.76 2.35 -7.53
CA SER A 45 -2.32 2.25 -7.74
C SER A 45 -2.00 0.79 -8.07
N ASN A 46 -1.73 0.51 -9.35
CA ASN A 46 -1.12 -0.76 -9.77
C ASN A 46 0.28 -0.95 -9.20
N THR A 47 0.82 0.05 -8.50
CA THR A 47 2.08 0.01 -7.77
C THR A 47 2.19 -1.21 -6.87
N ALA A 48 1.13 -1.59 -6.14
CA ALA A 48 1.19 -2.78 -5.29
C ALA A 48 1.34 -4.09 -6.08
N ALA A 49 0.69 -4.20 -7.25
CA ALA A 49 0.83 -5.36 -8.13
C ALA A 49 2.20 -5.39 -8.82
N GLU A 50 2.73 -4.23 -9.18
CA GLU A 50 4.05 -4.10 -9.79
C GLU A 50 5.19 -4.36 -8.78
N ASP A 51 5.06 -3.82 -7.56
CA ASP A 51 5.99 -4.02 -6.45
C ASP A 51 6.03 -5.47 -6.01
N THR A 52 4.90 -6.18 -5.96
CA THR A 52 4.88 -7.61 -5.61
C THR A 52 5.67 -8.45 -6.62
N ILE A 53 5.52 -8.17 -7.92
CA ILE A 53 6.29 -8.85 -8.97
C ILE A 53 7.78 -8.50 -8.87
N LEU A 54 8.12 -7.23 -8.63
CA LEU A 54 9.50 -6.78 -8.48
C LEU A 54 10.18 -7.41 -7.26
N LEU A 55 9.46 -7.51 -6.14
CA LEU A 55 9.94 -8.09 -4.89
C LEU A 55 10.13 -9.61 -5.03
N GLU A 56 9.25 -10.28 -5.79
CA GLU A 56 9.44 -11.69 -6.14
C GLU A 56 10.67 -11.91 -7.03
N GLN A 57 10.93 -11.02 -7.99
CA GLN A 57 12.14 -11.04 -8.80
C GLN A 57 13.40 -10.84 -7.94
N ALA A 58 13.42 -9.82 -7.08
CA ALA A 58 14.54 -9.57 -6.19
C ALA A 58 14.79 -10.74 -5.21
N ARG A 59 13.73 -11.40 -4.74
CA ARG A 59 13.81 -12.59 -3.88
C ARG A 59 14.48 -13.77 -4.61
N ARG A 60 14.15 -13.97 -5.89
CA ARG A 60 14.80 -14.98 -6.74
C ARG A 60 16.28 -14.68 -6.96
N ASP A 61 16.63 -13.42 -7.21
CA ASP A 61 18.02 -13.02 -7.47
C ASP A 61 18.94 -13.23 -6.25
N VAL A 62 18.43 -13.02 -5.05
CA VAL A 62 19.16 -13.26 -3.78
C VAL A 62 19.14 -14.74 -3.37
N GLY A 63 18.41 -15.59 -4.10
CA GLY A 63 18.33 -17.03 -3.84
C GLY A 63 17.47 -17.39 -2.63
N LEU A 64 16.55 -16.52 -2.19
CA LEU A 64 15.58 -16.78 -1.13
C LEU A 64 14.33 -17.48 -1.70
N THR A 65 14.50 -18.64 -2.33
CA THR A 65 13.36 -19.38 -2.90
C THR A 65 12.52 -20.03 -1.80
N GLU A 66 11.20 -20.14 -2.02
CA GLU A 66 10.27 -20.77 -1.06
C GLU A 66 10.70 -22.20 -0.71
N ASP A 67 11.30 -22.92 -1.66
CA ASP A 67 11.84 -24.25 -1.46
C ASP A 67 12.95 -24.28 -0.40
N LEU A 68 13.78 -23.23 -0.30
CA LEU A 68 14.85 -23.13 0.69
C LEU A 68 14.31 -22.81 2.08
N GLU A 69 13.27 -21.98 2.18
CA GLU A 69 12.60 -21.69 3.44
C GLU A 69 11.92 -22.94 4.01
N ASP A 70 11.18 -23.69 3.17
CA ASP A 70 10.53 -24.94 3.57
C ASP A 70 11.54 -26.00 4.01
N ASN A 71 12.69 -26.08 3.33
CA ASN A 71 13.77 -27.00 3.68
C ASN A 71 14.49 -26.57 4.97
N ALA A 72 14.70 -25.27 5.20
CA ALA A 72 15.30 -24.74 6.42
C ALA A 72 14.39 -25.00 7.64
N ILE A 73 13.09 -24.70 7.53
CA ILE A 73 12.10 -24.97 8.59
C ILE A 73 11.99 -26.46 8.89
N ARG A 74 12.04 -27.32 7.85
CA ARG A 74 12.04 -28.78 8.00
C ARG A 74 13.30 -29.28 8.70
N SER A 75 14.47 -28.73 8.37
CA SER A 75 15.74 -29.03 9.03
C SER A 75 15.70 -28.70 10.52
N GLU A 76 15.18 -27.52 10.87
CA GLU A 76 15.06 -27.08 12.26
C GLU A 76 14.07 -27.94 13.07
N LYS A 77 12.89 -28.28 12.50
CA LYS A 77 11.94 -29.19 13.14
C LYS A 77 12.51 -30.58 13.36
N LYS A 78 13.31 -31.09 12.42
CA LYS A 78 13.98 -32.38 12.56
C LYS A 78 15.00 -32.34 13.70
N SER A 79 15.80 -31.28 13.81
CA SER A 79 16.81 -31.16 14.88
C SER A 79 16.19 -30.97 16.27
N LEU A 80 15.09 -30.22 16.39
CA LEU A 80 14.34 -30.13 17.65
C LEU A 80 13.76 -31.50 18.06
N GLY A 81 13.25 -32.28 17.09
CA GLY A 81 12.77 -33.63 17.33
C GLY A 81 13.87 -34.61 17.75
N GLU A 82 15.04 -34.55 17.12
CA GLU A 82 16.22 -35.37 17.46
C GLU A 82 16.77 -35.02 18.85
N THR A 83 16.81 -33.73 19.20
CA THR A 83 17.27 -33.24 20.51
C THR A 83 16.33 -33.66 21.66
N GLN A 84 15.02 -33.75 21.40
CA GLN A 84 14.04 -34.24 22.38
C GLN A 84 14.15 -35.75 22.61
N LEU A 85 14.51 -36.53 21.58
CA LEU A 85 14.66 -37.98 21.67
C LEU A 85 15.96 -38.43 22.39
N GLU A 86 17.05 -37.67 22.26
CA GLU A 86 18.34 -37.95 22.96
C GLU A 86 18.32 -37.59 24.45
N SER A 87 17.27 -36.92 24.94
CA SER A 87 17.14 -36.47 26.34
C SER A 87 16.34 -37.41 27.27
N VAL A 88 16.02 -38.63 26.81
CA VAL A 88 15.30 -39.70 27.55
C VAL A 88 16.21 -40.93 27.71
#